data_AF-A0A524GH20-F1
#
_entry.id   AF-A0A524GH20-F1
#
_cell.length_a   1.000
_cell.length_b   1.000
_cell.length_c   1.000
_cell.angle_alpha   90.00
_cell.angle_beta   90.00
_cell.angle_gamma   90.00
#
_symmetry.space_group_name_H-M   'P 1'
#
loop_
_entity.id
_entity.type
_entity.pdbx_description
1 polymer ?
#
loop_
_entity_poly.entity_id
_entity_poly.type
_entity_poly.pdbx_seq_one_letter_code
_entity_poly.pdbx_strand_id
1 'polypeptide(L)'
;NSMKVANNAFATKLSVPEQVIKEIVNLANIARKNGLIVLEQQPIADPFLKKAIMYCVDGHEAEFIEEVLNKEVSLTVERHDIGRQVFSGMGDSAPAFGMIGTLVGLVQMLSTMGDPATIGPAMAVALLTTLYGALIANIVMIPIADKLSLRSREEERNRRLIIEGVLGILRGLNPRVMEEFLETFLPPKERTTGVQK
;
A
#
# COMPACT_ATOMS: atom_id res chain seq x y z
N ASN A 1 -9.07 3.99 -14.22
CA ASN A 1 -9.03 3.16 -13.00
C ASN A 1 -7.75 3.30 -12.17
N SER A 2 -6.62 3.74 -12.71
CA SER A 2 -5.36 3.91 -11.94
C SER A 2 -5.34 5.13 -11.01
N MET A 3 -5.92 6.27 -11.43
CA MET A 3 -6.05 7.46 -10.56
C MET A 3 -6.94 7.21 -9.33
N LYS A 4 -7.99 6.38 -9.43
CA LYS A 4 -8.81 5.99 -8.29
C LYS A 4 -8.07 5.07 -7.33
N VAL A 5 -7.24 4.14 -7.83
CA VAL A 5 -6.41 3.27 -6.99
C VAL A 5 -5.35 4.08 -6.25
N ALA A 6 -4.71 5.04 -6.93
CA ALA A 6 -3.80 5.97 -6.28
C ALA A 6 -4.52 6.81 -5.21
N ASN A 7 -5.69 7.38 -5.53
CA ASN A 7 -6.43 8.20 -4.59
C ASN A 7 -6.95 7.37 -3.39
N ASN A 8 -7.37 6.13 -3.60
CA ASN A 8 -7.71 5.21 -2.52
C ASN A 8 -6.47 4.83 -1.70
N ALA A 9 -5.31 4.57 -2.32
CA ALA A 9 -4.10 4.33 -1.55
C ALA A 9 -3.67 5.54 -0.70
N PHE A 10 -3.96 6.76 -1.15
CA PHE A 10 -3.76 7.97 -0.36
C PHE A 10 -4.84 8.20 0.71
N ALA A 11 -6.11 7.87 0.43
CA ALA A 11 -7.26 8.17 1.28
C ALA A 11 -7.64 7.06 2.29
N THR A 12 -7.28 5.80 2.02
CA THR A 12 -7.56 4.69 2.94
C THR A 12 -6.71 4.86 4.19
N LYS A 13 -7.37 5.12 5.32
CA LYS A 13 -6.75 5.03 6.64
C LYS A 13 -6.47 3.56 6.90
N LEU A 14 -5.20 3.15 6.92
CA LEU A 14 -4.84 1.84 7.41
C LEU A 14 -5.20 1.73 8.89
N SER A 15 -5.85 0.63 9.25
CA SER A 15 -6.11 0.25 10.64
C SER A 15 -4.79 0.15 11.40
N VAL A 16 -4.74 0.71 12.60
CA VAL A 16 -3.52 0.65 13.44
C VAL A 16 -3.30 -0.81 13.83
N PRO A 17 -2.13 -1.41 13.54
CA PRO A 17 -1.93 -2.85 13.74
C PRO A 17 -2.16 -3.28 15.18
N GLU A 18 -1.78 -2.46 16.16
CA GLU A 18 -2.05 -2.71 17.59
C GLU A 18 -3.54 -2.83 17.93
N GLN A 19 -4.39 -2.02 17.30
CA GLN A 19 -5.83 -2.06 17.51
C GLN A 19 -6.41 -3.34 16.92
N VAL A 20 -5.92 -3.74 15.74
CA VAL A 20 -6.31 -4.99 15.08
C VAL A 20 -5.92 -6.20 15.93
N ILE A 21 -4.73 -6.21 16.53
CA ILE A 21 -4.30 -7.28 17.45
C ILE A 21 -5.25 -7.37 18.64
N LYS A 22 -5.54 -6.25 19.31
CA LYS A 22 -6.48 -6.21 20.45
C LYS A 22 -7.86 -6.69 20.07
N GLU A 23 -8.36 -6.30 18.90
CA GLU A 23 -9.65 -6.74 18.36
C GLU A 23 -9.65 -8.26 18.12
N ILE A 24 -8.62 -8.81 17.48
CA ILE A 24 -8.47 -10.26 17.23
C ILE A 24 -8.39 -11.04 18.55
N VAL A 25 -7.61 -10.57 19.54
CA VAL A 25 -7.49 -11.21 20.85
C VAL A 25 -8.84 -11.20 21.59
N ASN A 26 -9.60 -10.12 21.50
CA ASN A 26 -10.96 -10.05 22.05
C ASN A 26 -11.90 -11.05 21.37
N LEU A 27 -11.86 -11.13 20.04
CA LEU A 27 -12.64 -12.11 19.27
C LEU A 27 -12.24 -13.55 19.64
N ALA A 28 -10.94 -13.84 19.80
CA ALA A 28 -10.45 -15.14 20.23
C ALA A 28 -10.99 -15.55 21.62
N ASN A 29 -11.03 -14.60 22.56
CA ASN A 29 -11.60 -14.84 23.89
C ASN A 29 -13.11 -15.15 23.84
N ILE A 30 -13.85 -14.45 22.99
CA ILE A 30 -15.30 -14.67 22.81
C ILE A 30 -15.53 -16.03 22.15
N ALA A 31 -14.80 -16.32 21.06
CA ALA A 31 -14.89 -17.58 20.32
C ALA A 31 -14.66 -18.79 21.23
N ARG A 32 -13.70 -18.70 22.15
CA ARG A 32 -13.35 -19.79 23.07
C ARG A 32 -14.41 -20.02 24.16
N LYS A 33 -15.10 -18.97 24.62
CA LYS A 33 -16.12 -19.07 25.68
C LYS A 33 -17.50 -19.45 25.13
N ASN A 34 -17.89 -18.85 24.02
CA ASN A 34 -19.25 -18.88 23.52
C ASN A 34 -19.39 -19.60 22.16
N GLY A 35 -18.28 -20.06 21.58
CA GLY A 35 -18.24 -20.65 20.25
C GLY A 35 -18.11 -19.61 19.13
N LEU A 36 -17.83 -20.08 17.91
CA LEU A 36 -17.59 -19.24 16.73
C LEU A 36 -18.83 -18.45 16.28
N ILE A 37 -20.03 -19.01 16.46
CA ILE A 37 -21.31 -18.43 15.99
C ILE A 37 -21.55 -17.03 16.58
N VAL A 38 -21.11 -16.80 17.82
CA VAL A 38 -21.32 -15.51 18.52
C VAL A 38 -20.48 -14.38 17.92
N LEU A 39 -19.47 -14.71 17.10
CA LEU A 39 -18.63 -13.72 16.43
C LEU A 39 -19.38 -12.93 15.36
N GLU A 40 -20.49 -13.45 14.81
CA GLU A 40 -21.31 -12.76 13.81
C GLU A 40 -21.90 -11.44 14.33
N GLN A 41 -22.21 -11.40 15.62
CA GLN A 41 -22.86 -10.25 16.27
C GLN A 41 -21.87 -9.19 16.75
N GLN A 42 -20.56 -9.44 16.63
CA GLN A 42 -19.54 -8.50 17.10
C GLN A 42 -19.33 -7.38 16.09
N PRO A 43 -19.24 -6.11 16.54
CA PRO A 43 -18.92 -5.00 15.66
C PRO A 43 -17.44 -5.08 15.27
N ILE A 44 -17.18 -5.48 14.02
CA ILE A 44 -15.83 -5.55 13.46
C ILE A 44 -15.58 -4.31 12.61
N ALA A 45 -14.49 -3.58 12.90
CA ALA A 45 -14.18 -2.32 12.23
C ALA A 45 -13.62 -2.55 10.81
N ASP A 46 -12.75 -3.56 10.65
CA ASP A 46 -12.06 -3.85 9.39
C ASP A 46 -12.90 -4.78 8.48
N PRO A 47 -13.24 -4.36 7.24
CA PRO A 47 -14.04 -5.18 6.33
C PRO A 47 -13.40 -6.53 5.97
N PHE A 48 -12.07 -6.59 5.91
CA PHE A 48 -11.34 -7.82 5.59
C PHE A 48 -11.39 -8.79 6.77
N LEU A 49 -11.19 -8.29 8.00
CA LEU A 49 -11.38 -9.09 9.22
C LEU A 49 -12.82 -9.61 9.34
N LYS A 50 -13.82 -8.77 9.07
CA LYS A 50 -15.23 -9.18 9.11
C LYS A 50 -15.50 -10.34 8.14
N LYS A 51 -15.02 -10.23 6.91
CA LYS A 51 -15.17 -11.29 5.90
C LYS A 51 -14.49 -12.59 6.34
N ALA A 52 -13.28 -12.50 6.88
CA ALA A 52 -12.55 -13.67 7.37
C ALA A 52 -13.28 -14.38 8.53
N ILE A 53 -13.83 -13.61 9.48
CA ILE A 53 -14.64 -14.17 10.58
C ILE A 53 -15.93 -14.83 10.08
N MET A 54 -16.59 -14.27 9.05
CA MET A 54 -17.78 -14.89 8.46
C MET A 54 -17.47 -16.28 7.90
N TYR A 55 -16.34 -16.45 7.20
CA TYR A 55 -15.94 -17.78 6.72
C TYR A 55 -15.71 -18.79 7.86
N CYS A 56 -15.25 -18.33 9.02
CA CYS A 56 -15.13 -19.17 10.21
C CYS A 56 -16.48 -19.55 10.81
N VAL A 57 -17.45 -18.63 10.81
CA VAL A 57 -18.83 -18.89 11.28
C VAL A 57 -19.55 -19.88 10.36
N ASP A 58 -19.33 -19.76 9.05
CA ASP A 58 -19.88 -20.64 8.01
C ASP A 58 -19.29 -22.07 8.06
N GLY A 59 -18.26 -22.30 8.89
CA GLY A 59 -17.69 -23.63 9.13
C GLY A 59 -16.76 -24.12 8.02
N HIS A 60 -16.18 -23.23 7.23
CA HIS A 60 -15.18 -23.61 6.24
C HIS A 60 -13.88 -24.11 6.89
N GLU A 61 -13.17 -25.01 6.19
CA GLU A 61 -11.88 -25.53 6.64
C GLU A 61 -10.80 -24.45 6.62
N ALA A 62 -9.84 -24.54 7.55
CA ALA A 62 -8.80 -23.54 7.72
C ALA A 62 -7.93 -23.36 6.47
N GLU A 63 -7.66 -24.44 5.73
CA GLU A 63 -6.87 -24.40 4.50
C GLU A 63 -7.59 -23.64 3.38
N PHE A 64 -8.90 -23.85 3.22
CA PHE A 64 -9.70 -23.09 2.26
C PHE A 64 -9.75 -21.60 2.61
N ILE A 65 -9.94 -21.26 3.90
CA ILE A 65 -9.96 -19.87 4.36
C ILE A 65 -8.60 -19.20 4.10
N GLU A 66 -7.51 -19.90 4.43
CA GLU A 66 -6.16 -19.43 4.19
C GLU A 66 -5.90 -19.17 2.69
N GLU A 67 -6.29 -20.10 1.82
CA GLU A 67 -6.12 -19.97 0.37
C GLU A 67 -6.89 -18.76 -0.18
N VAL A 68 -8.17 -18.63 0.17
CA VAL A 68 -9.04 -17.55 -0.30
C VAL A 68 -8.53 -16.19 0.15
N LEU A 69 -8.16 -16.06 1.43
CA LEU A 69 -7.68 -14.80 1.99
C LEU A 69 -6.30 -14.43 1.42
N ASN A 70 -5.37 -15.39 1.29
CA ASN A 70 -4.07 -15.15 0.66
C ASN A 70 -4.20 -14.75 -0.82
N LYS A 71 -5.16 -15.36 -1.53
CA LYS A 71 -5.46 -14.99 -2.91
C LYS A 71 -5.98 -13.56 -3.00
N GLU A 72 -6.87 -13.15 -2.10
CA GLU A 72 -7.39 -11.78 -2.04
C GLU A 72 -6.32 -10.74 -1.69
N VAL A 73 -5.40 -11.08 -0.78
CA VAL A 73 -4.22 -10.24 -0.48
C VAL A 73 -3.37 -10.08 -1.74
N SER A 74 -3.05 -11.18 -2.41
CA SER A 74 -2.23 -11.17 -3.63
C SER A 74 -2.86 -10.31 -4.73
N LEU A 75 -4.15 -10.47 -4.99
CA LEU A 75 -4.90 -9.65 -5.97
C LEU A 75 -4.96 -8.17 -5.55
N THR A 76 -4.94 -7.87 -4.27
CA THR A 76 -4.90 -6.49 -3.78
C THR A 76 -3.54 -5.87 -4.03
N VAL A 77 -2.45 -6.58 -3.70
CA VAL A 77 -1.09 -6.14 -3.97
C VAL A 77 -0.87 -5.93 -5.48
N GLU A 78 -1.35 -6.85 -6.32
CA GLU A 78 -1.27 -6.72 -7.78
C GLU A 78 -1.97 -5.44 -8.28
N ARG A 79 -3.18 -5.14 -7.78
CA ARG A 79 -3.89 -3.90 -8.13
C ARG A 79 -3.11 -2.64 -7.72
N HIS A 80 -2.47 -2.65 -6.55
CA HIS A 80 -1.64 -1.53 -6.10
C HIS A 80 -0.36 -1.40 -6.94
N ASP A 81 0.23 -2.52 -7.35
CA ASP A 81 1.44 -2.54 -8.16
C ASP A 81 1.22 -1.96 -9.56
N ILE A 82 0.06 -2.26 -10.18
CA ILE A 82 -0.36 -1.60 -11.42
C ILE A 82 -0.41 -0.07 -11.23
N GLY A 83 -0.95 0.39 -10.10
CA GLY A 83 -0.96 1.81 -9.74
C GLY A 83 0.45 2.38 -9.64
N ARG A 84 1.35 1.69 -8.94
CA ARG A 84 2.76 2.08 -8.78
C ARG A 84 3.48 2.18 -10.12
N GLN A 85 3.33 1.16 -10.96
CA GLN A 85 4.05 1.04 -12.21
C GLN A 85 3.72 2.19 -13.17
N VAL A 86 2.48 2.70 -13.15
CA VAL A 86 2.08 3.88 -13.92
C VAL A 86 2.88 5.12 -13.47
N PHE A 87 2.97 5.40 -12.17
CA PHE A 87 3.73 6.56 -11.68
C PHE A 87 5.23 6.41 -11.87
N SER A 88 5.77 5.18 -11.70
CA SER A 88 7.17 4.89 -11.97
C SER A 88 7.50 5.13 -13.44
N GLY A 89 6.72 4.56 -14.36
CA GLY A 89 6.94 4.73 -15.80
C GLY A 89 6.78 6.17 -16.27
N MET A 90 5.86 6.94 -15.67
CA MET A 90 5.76 8.39 -15.89
C MET A 90 6.99 9.14 -15.37
N GLY A 91 7.53 8.76 -14.22
CA GLY A 91 8.77 9.30 -13.66
C GLY A 91 9.97 9.03 -14.57
N ASP A 92 10.09 7.81 -15.08
CA ASP A 92 11.19 7.42 -15.98
C ASP A 92 11.10 8.09 -17.35
N SER A 93 9.88 8.33 -17.84
CA SER A 93 9.64 8.96 -19.14
C SER A 93 9.74 10.49 -19.10
N ALA A 94 9.49 11.13 -17.95
CA ALA A 94 9.46 12.59 -17.83
C ALA A 94 10.77 13.30 -18.25
N PRO A 95 11.98 12.81 -17.91
CA PRO A 95 13.23 13.39 -18.39
C PRO A 95 13.41 13.22 -19.91
N ALA A 96 12.93 12.12 -20.48
CA ALA A 96 12.97 11.90 -21.93
C ALA A 96 12.12 12.95 -22.68
N PHE A 97 10.93 13.30 -22.15
CA PHE A 97 10.15 14.42 -22.68
C PHE A 97 10.86 15.78 -22.52
N GLY A 98 11.62 15.97 -21.44
CA GLY A 98 12.48 17.15 -21.26
C GLY A 98 13.55 17.28 -22.35
N MET A 99 14.18 16.16 -22.75
CA MET A 99 15.11 16.11 -23.87
C MET A 99 14.44 16.34 -25.23
N ILE A 100 13.18 15.92 -25.43
CA ILE A 100 12.44 16.29 -26.64
C ILE A 100 12.23 17.82 -26.69
N GLY A 101 11.95 18.45 -25.55
CA GLY A 101 11.83 19.90 -25.44
C GLY A 101 13.12 20.66 -25.79
N THR A 102 14.30 20.11 -25.46
CA THR A 102 15.58 20.74 -25.86
C THR A 102 15.76 20.71 -27.36
N LEU A 103 15.39 19.61 -28.02
CA LEU A 103 15.44 19.49 -29.47
C LEU A 103 14.53 20.54 -30.13
N VAL A 104 13.32 20.76 -29.60
CA VAL A 104 12.41 21.82 -30.08
C VAL A 104 13.04 23.20 -29.91
N GLY A 105 13.62 23.51 -28.75
CA GLY A 105 14.30 24.79 -28.51
C GLY A 105 15.53 25.02 -29.39
N LEU A 106 16.30 23.96 -29.67
CA LEU A 106 17.43 24.02 -30.61
C LEU A 106 16.98 24.26 -32.05
N VAL A 107 15.91 23.59 -32.50
CA VAL A 107 15.33 23.83 -33.84
C VAL A 107 14.87 25.28 -33.96
N GLN A 108 14.23 25.82 -32.92
CA GLN A 108 13.78 27.21 -32.92
C GLN A 108 14.94 28.22 -32.93
N MET A 109 16.00 27.94 -32.17
CA MET A 109 17.23 28.75 -32.18
C MET A 109 17.89 28.77 -33.56
N LEU A 110 17.98 27.62 -34.22
CA LEU A 110 18.54 27.52 -35.58
C LEU A 110 17.67 28.26 -36.61
N SER A 111 16.35 28.28 -36.42
CA SER A 111 15.42 28.96 -37.31
C SER A 111 15.49 30.50 -37.24
N THR A 112 15.92 31.09 -36.12
CA THR A 112 15.98 32.55 -35.92
C THR A 112 17.40 33.08 -35.73
N MET A 113 18.40 32.36 -36.24
CA MET A 113 19.82 32.70 -36.10
C MET A 113 20.20 34.08 -36.66
N GLY A 114 19.38 34.66 -37.54
CA GLY A 114 19.59 36.00 -38.11
C GLY A 114 19.31 37.16 -37.15
N ASP A 115 18.61 36.94 -36.03
CA ASP A 115 18.32 37.99 -35.03
C ASP A 115 18.84 37.58 -33.63
N PRO A 116 19.94 38.20 -33.15
CA PRO A 116 20.50 37.93 -31.83
C PRO A 116 19.53 38.11 -30.65
N ALA A 117 18.50 38.96 -30.80
CA ALA A 117 17.50 39.18 -29.74
C ALA A 117 16.61 37.95 -29.49
N THR A 118 16.46 37.08 -30.50
CA THR A 118 15.59 35.89 -30.43
C THR A 118 16.29 34.63 -29.89
N ILE A 119 17.62 34.63 -29.85
CA ILE A 119 18.43 33.49 -29.41
C ILE A 119 18.24 33.22 -27.90
N GLY A 120 18.22 34.27 -27.08
CA GLY A 120 18.04 34.17 -25.63
C GLY A 120 16.73 33.45 -25.23
N PRO A 121 15.57 33.88 -25.75
CA PRO A 121 14.30 33.21 -25.52
C PRO A 121 14.28 31.73 -25.94
N ALA A 122 14.83 31.39 -27.12
CA ALA A 122 14.87 29.99 -27.60
C ALA A 122 15.74 29.09 -26.71
N MET A 123 16.89 29.61 -26.25
CA MET A 123 17.77 28.90 -25.31
C MET A 123 17.10 28.70 -23.94
N ALA A 124 16.37 29.70 -23.44
CA ALA A 124 15.64 29.60 -22.18
C ALA A 124 14.59 28.48 -22.23
N VAL A 125 13.85 28.33 -23.33
CA VAL A 125 12.88 27.25 -23.51
C VAL A 125 13.57 25.87 -23.43
N ALA A 126 14.69 25.67 -24.13
CA ALA A 126 15.41 24.40 -24.12
C ALA A 126 15.89 24.01 -22.70
N LEU A 127 16.41 24.97 -21.94
CA LEU A 127 16.89 24.72 -20.58
C LEU A 127 15.73 24.47 -19.61
N LEU A 128 14.64 25.23 -19.72
CA LEU A 128 13.47 25.08 -18.86
C LEU A 128 12.75 23.75 -19.10
N THR A 129 12.65 23.26 -20.33
CA THR A 129 12.02 21.95 -20.59
C THR A 129 12.80 20.80 -19.94
N THR A 130 14.14 20.88 -19.94
CA THR A 130 14.98 19.89 -19.25
C THR A 130 14.82 19.98 -17.74
N LEU A 131 14.82 21.20 -17.21
CA LEU A 131 14.62 21.45 -15.79
C LEU A 131 13.27 20.91 -15.32
N TYR A 132 12.17 21.26 -16.01
CA TYR A 132 10.83 20.80 -15.63
C TYR A 132 10.66 19.29 -15.79
N GLY A 133 11.22 18.69 -16.84
CA GLY A 133 11.21 17.22 -17.01
C GLY A 133 11.90 16.51 -15.84
N ALA A 134 13.08 16.98 -15.43
CA ALA A 134 13.82 16.43 -14.31
C ALA A 134 13.14 16.67 -12.95
N LEU A 135 12.54 17.85 -12.75
CA LEU A 135 11.83 18.20 -11.51
C LEU A 135 10.57 17.34 -11.35
N ILE A 136 9.75 17.19 -12.39
CA ILE A 136 8.52 16.40 -12.34
C ILE A 136 8.84 14.92 -12.06
N ALA A 137 9.89 14.39 -12.69
CA ALA A 137 10.34 13.02 -12.46
C ALA A 137 10.73 12.77 -11.00
N ASN A 138 11.69 13.57 -10.50
CA ASN A 138 12.36 13.28 -9.23
C ASN A 138 11.63 13.82 -7.99
N ILE A 139 10.87 14.91 -8.12
CA ILE A 139 10.20 15.53 -6.97
C ILE A 139 8.77 14.99 -6.81
N VAL A 140 8.12 14.62 -7.91
CA VAL A 140 6.69 14.28 -7.89
C VAL A 140 6.47 12.80 -8.18
N MET A 141 6.87 12.32 -9.36
CA MET A 141 6.46 11.00 -9.82
C MET A 141 7.11 9.84 -9.05
N ILE A 142 8.45 9.86 -8.91
CA ILE A 142 9.18 8.80 -8.21
C ILE A 142 8.79 8.73 -6.73
N PRO A 143 8.74 9.84 -5.95
CA PRO A 143 8.33 9.79 -4.56
C PRO A 143 6.89 9.30 -4.36
N ILE A 144 5.98 9.61 -5.29
CA ILE A 144 4.60 9.07 -5.27
C ILE A 144 4.60 7.56 -5.49
N ALA A 145 5.38 7.05 -6.44
CA ALA A 145 5.50 5.63 -6.70
C ALA A 145 6.08 4.88 -5.48
N ASP A 146 7.12 5.43 -4.85
CA ASP A 146 7.72 4.84 -3.65
C ASP A 146 6.77 4.88 -2.45
N LYS A 147 6.04 5.97 -2.26
CA LYS A 147 5.03 6.07 -1.20
C LYS A 147 3.89 5.07 -1.38
N LEU A 148 3.45 4.85 -2.62
CA LEU A 148 2.44 3.85 -2.94
C LEU A 148 2.94 2.43 -2.63
N SER A 149 4.22 2.15 -2.92
CA SER A 149 4.84 0.87 -2.53
C SER A 149 4.89 0.66 -1.04
N LEU A 150 5.27 1.69 -0.27
CA LEU A 150 5.34 1.59 1.18
C LEU A 150 3.96 1.30 1.77
N ARG A 151 2.93 2.05 1.33
CA ARG A 151 1.55 1.80 1.77
C ARG A 151 1.03 0.42 1.39
N SER A 152 1.32 -0.05 0.18
CA SER A 152 0.91 -1.40 -0.22
C SER A 152 1.54 -2.49 0.67
N ARG A 153 2.81 -2.31 1.07
CA ARG A 153 3.48 -3.24 1.99
C ARG A 153 2.91 -3.18 3.40
N GLU A 154 2.57 -2.00 3.89
CA GLU A 154 1.91 -1.85 5.19
C GLU A 154 0.52 -2.51 5.19
N GLU A 155 -0.24 -2.36 4.11
CA GLU A 155 -1.56 -2.98 3.98
C GLU A 155 -1.45 -4.50 3.86
N GLU A 156 -0.50 -5.00 3.08
CA GLU A 156 -0.20 -6.42 2.97
C GLU A 156 0.15 -7.02 4.34
N ARG A 157 1.03 -6.36 5.10
CA ARG A 157 1.41 -6.79 6.45
C ARG A 157 0.19 -6.84 7.39
N ASN A 158 -0.67 -5.84 7.36
CA ASN A 158 -1.88 -5.82 8.19
C ASN A 158 -2.86 -6.94 7.82
N ARG A 159 -3.05 -7.19 6.52
CA ARG A 159 -3.91 -8.30 6.07
C ARG A 159 -3.32 -9.67 6.43
N ARG A 160 -2.00 -9.85 6.33
CA ARG A 160 -1.31 -11.08 6.78
C ARG A 160 -1.50 -11.31 8.29
N LEU A 161 -1.38 -10.25 9.10
CA LEU A 161 -1.67 -10.30 10.54
C LEU A 161 -3.10 -10.77 10.81
N ILE A 162 -4.08 -10.25 10.06
CA ILE A 162 -5.48 -10.67 10.16
C ILE A 162 -5.64 -12.16 9.81
N ILE A 163 -5.01 -12.63 8.73
CA ILE A 163 -5.07 -14.05 8.32
C ILE A 163 -4.56 -14.95 9.44
N GLU A 164 -3.36 -14.68 9.95
CA GLU A 164 -2.77 -15.47 11.04
C GLU A 164 -3.61 -15.43 12.33
N GLY A 165 -4.17 -14.26 12.65
CA GLY A 165 -5.06 -14.10 13.79
C GLY A 165 -6.32 -14.96 13.67
N VAL A 166 -6.97 -14.94 12.50
CA VAL A 166 -8.18 -15.71 12.22
C VAL A 166 -7.91 -17.21 12.21
N LEU A 167 -6.80 -17.64 11.59
CA LEU A 167 -6.35 -19.04 11.64
C LEU A 167 -6.03 -19.47 13.08
N GLY A 168 -5.46 -18.58 13.89
CA GLY A 168 -5.23 -18.82 15.31
C GLY A 168 -6.52 -19.02 16.10
N ILE A 169 -7.58 -18.27 15.78
CA ILE A 169 -8.91 -18.43 16.37
C ILE A 169 -9.50 -19.80 16.01
N LEU A 170 -9.44 -20.19 14.73
CA LEU A 170 -9.91 -21.49 14.24
C LEU A 170 -9.18 -22.67 14.91
N ARG A 171 -7.86 -22.54 15.09
CA ARG A 171 -7.01 -23.54 15.75
C ARG A 171 -7.20 -23.57 17.27
N GLY A 172 -7.98 -22.65 17.84
CA GLY A 172 -8.24 -22.59 19.29
C GLY A 172 -7.00 -22.24 20.11
N LEU A 173 -6.07 -21.45 19.55
CA LEU A 173 -4.86 -21.04 20.27
C LEU A 173 -5.21 -20.25 21.54
N ASN A 174 -4.34 -20.33 22.54
CA ASN A 174 -4.51 -19.55 23.76
C ASN A 174 -4.37 -18.04 23.44
N PRO A 175 -5.34 -17.17 23.77
CA PRO A 175 -5.31 -15.76 23.38
C PRO A 175 -4.02 -15.02 23.75
N ARG A 176 -3.37 -15.38 24.88
CA ARG A 176 -2.05 -14.84 25.26
C ARG A 176 -0.93 -15.23 24.29
N VAL A 177 -0.88 -16.50 23.88
CA VAL A 177 0.13 -16.99 22.93
C VAL A 177 -0.12 -16.39 21.54
N MET A 178 -1.39 -16.21 21.18
CA MET A 178 -1.79 -15.52 19.95
C MET A 178 -1.34 -14.05 19.97
N GLU A 179 -1.53 -13.34 21.07
CA GLU A 179 -1.07 -11.96 21.23
C GLU A 179 0.45 -11.85 21.04
N GLU A 180 1.24 -12.68 21.73
CA GLU A 180 2.70 -12.73 21.58
C GLU A 180 3.13 -13.02 20.14
N PHE A 181 2.44 -13.94 19.46
CA PHE A 181 2.71 -14.26 18.05
C PHE A 181 2.36 -13.10 17.12
N LEU A 182 1.20 -12.46 17.31
CA LEU A 182 0.75 -11.35 16.48
C LEU A 182 1.59 -10.07 16.70
N GLU A 183 2.13 -9.86 17.91
CA GLU A 183 3.09 -8.77 18.16
C GLU A 183 4.39 -8.92 17.35
N THR A 184 4.73 -10.11 16.85
CA THR A 184 5.90 -10.26 15.96
C THR A 184 5.75 -9.50 14.64
N PHE A 185 4.52 -9.21 14.21
CA PHE A 185 4.23 -8.40 13.02
C PHE A 185 4.47 -6.90 13.24
N LEU A 186 4.57 -6.46 14.50
CA LEU A 186 4.90 -5.07 14.85
C LEU A 186 6.42 -4.83 14.78
N PRO A 187 6.86 -3.62 14.40
CA PRO A 187 8.25 -3.19 14.57
C PRO A 187 8.70 -3.35 16.04
N PRO A 188 9.98 -3.68 16.31
CA PRO A 188 10.46 -3.91 17.68
C PRO A 188 10.17 -2.77 18.67
N LYS A 189 10.08 -1.52 18.20
CA LYS A 189 9.76 -0.35 19.02
C LYS A 189 8.30 -0.27 19.48
N GLU A 190 7.41 -0.94 18.77
CA GLU A 190 5.95 -0.95 19.01
C GLU A 190 5.50 -2.24 19.70
N ARG A 191 6.43 -3.17 19.97
CA ARG A 191 6.13 -4.42 20.71
C ARG A 191 6.03 -4.13 22.20
N THR A 192 4.84 -4.26 22.76
CA THR A 192 4.59 -4.10 24.20
C THR A 192 5.30 -5.16 25.04
N THR A 193 5.47 -6.38 24.51
CA THR A 193 6.07 -7.51 25.24
C THR A 193 7.60 -7.64 25.10
N GLY A 194 8.23 -6.83 24.23
CA GLY A 194 9.65 -6.95 23.88
C GLY A 194 10.64 -6.14 24.75
N VAL A 195 10.16 -5.31 25.68
CA VAL A 195 11.01 -4.50 26.58
C VAL A 195 11.00 -5.10 27.98
N GLN A 196 11.53 -6.33 28.09
CA GLN A 196 12.15 -6.80 29.34
C GLN A 196 13.60 -7.14 29.04
N LYS A 197 14.46 -6.12 29.03
CA LYS A 197 15.87 -6.20 29.41
C LYS A 197 16.27 -4.91 30.10
#